data_AF-A0A0K2ZJR4-F1
#
_entry.id   AF-A0A0K2ZJR4-F1
#
_cell.length_a   1.000
_cell.length_b   1.000
_cell.length_c   1.000
_cell.angle_alpha   90.00
_cell.angle_beta   90.00
_cell.angle_gamma   90.00
#
_symmetry.space_group_name_H-M   'P 1'
#
loop_
_entity.id
_entity.type
_entity.pdbx_description
1 polymer ?
#
loop_
_entity_poly.entity_id
_entity_poly.type
_entity_poly.pdbx_seq_one_letter_code
_entity_poly.pdbx_strand_id
1 'polypeptide(L)'
;MTADAAAELHTIIDLIRYGTSRFNAAELSFGHSYDNALDEATQLVLHALHLPHDLGPAYGGARVTTPEKAQVLALFERRIAERIPAAYLTGEAWFAGLSFKSDARALVPRSPIAELIEAGFEPWLAGREVSRALDLCTGSGCIAIAMGHYNPDWQVDAVDISDDALALAAENKARLLADNVELVKSDLFAGLGGRRYELIVTNPPYVTHAETDALPPEYAHEPELGLRAGVDGLDLALKILRDAPAHLSEDGLLICEVGESERALVQLLPEVEFAWVEFKVGQMGIFAVEASALVAHHARIADLAASR
;
A
#
# COMPACT_ATOMS: atom_id res chain seq x y z
N MET A 1 -21.95 -9.59 -24.34
CA MET A 1 -21.38 -9.02 -25.59
C MET A 1 -22.15 -9.50 -26.81
N THR A 2 -22.28 -8.71 -27.89
CA THR A 2 -22.64 -9.29 -29.19
C THR A 2 -21.43 -10.08 -29.71
N ALA A 3 -21.66 -11.25 -30.31
CA ALA A 3 -20.60 -12.13 -30.80
C ALA A 3 -19.68 -11.44 -31.84
N ASP A 4 -20.16 -10.38 -32.50
CA ASP A 4 -19.43 -9.61 -33.52
C ASP A 4 -18.24 -8.83 -32.96
N ALA A 5 -18.36 -8.14 -31.83
CA ALA A 5 -17.28 -7.28 -31.33
C ALA A 5 -16.04 -8.10 -30.91
N ALA A 6 -16.24 -9.32 -30.40
CA ALA A 6 -15.14 -10.21 -30.03
C ALA A 6 -14.42 -10.80 -31.26
N ALA A 7 -15.06 -10.82 -32.44
CA ALA A 7 -14.42 -11.32 -33.66
C ALA A 7 -13.32 -10.38 -34.16
N GLU A 8 -13.45 -9.07 -33.90
CA GLU A 8 -12.56 -8.00 -34.40
C GLU A 8 -11.30 -7.76 -33.55
N LEU A 9 -11.26 -8.25 -32.30
CA LEU A 9 -10.10 -8.07 -31.41
C LEU A 9 -9.04 -9.12 -31.73
N HIS A 10 -7.93 -8.75 -32.36
CA HIS A 10 -6.95 -9.74 -32.85
C HIS A 10 -5.65 -9.76 -32.04
N THR A 11 -5.30 -8.64 -31.42
CA THR A 11 -4.00 -8.44 -30.77
C THR A 11 -4.12 -8.05 -29.31
N ILE A 12 -2.99 -8.09 -28.59
CA ILE A 12 -2.91 -7.61 -27.20
C ILE A 12 -3.38 -6.16 -27.11
N ILE A 13 -2.90 -5.27 -28.00
CA ILE A 13 -3.27 -3.85 -27.97
C ILE A 13 -4.74 -3.62 -28.31
N ASP A 14 -5.36 -4.46 -29.16
CA ASP A 14 -6.81 -4.40 -29.40
C ASP A 14 -7.59 -4.66 -28.12
N LEU A 15 -7.19 -5.68 -27.36
CA LEU A 15 -7.84 -6.03 -26.09
C LEU A 15 -7.65 -4.96 -25.03
N ILE A 16 -6.44 -4.42 -24.88
CA ILE A 16 -6.15 -3.32 -23.93
C ILE A 16 -7.02 -2.10 -24.26
N ARG A 17 -7.02 -1.65 -25.52
CA ARG A 17 -7.84 -0.50 -25.95
C ARG A 17 -9.32 -0.76 -25.75
N TYR A 18 -9.78 -1.98 -26.04
CA TYR A 18 -11.18 -2.37 -25.83
C TYR A 18 -11.55 -2.36 -24.35
N GLY A 19 -10.75 -2.97 -23.48
CA GLY A 19 -10.94 -2.98 -22.03
C GLY A 19 -11.00 -1.57 -21.47
N THR A 20 -10.04 -0.73 -21.83
CA THR A 20 -10.00 0.71 -21.48
C THR A 20 -11.33 1.40 -21.80
N SER A 21 -11.84 1.20 -23.01
CA SER A 21 -13.09 1.81 -23.47
C SER A 21 -14.30 1.30 -22.67
N ARG A 22 -14.33 -0.01 -22.37
CA ARG A 22 -15.40 -0.64 -21.60
C ARG A 22 -15.39 -0.23 -20.13
N PHE A 23 -14.22 -0.05 -19.53
CA PHE A 23 -14.06 0.39 -18.15
C PHE A 23 -14.46 1.86 -17.98
N ASN A 24 -14.03 2.74 -18.90
CA ASN A 24 -14.48 4.13 -18.92
C ASN A 24 -16.00 4.24 -19.14
N ALA A 25 -16.57 3.47 -20.08
CA ALA A 25 -18.01 3.47 -20.33
C ALA A 25 -18.84 2.93 -19.17
N ALA A 26 -18.25 2.11 -18.30
CA ALA A 26 -18.88 1.60 -17.08
C ALA A 26 -18.66 2.51 -15.86
N GLU A 27 -17.96 3.63 -16.03
CA GLU A 27 -17.65 4.59 -14.95
C GLU A 27 -17.06 3.87 -13.72
N LEU A 28 -16.06 3.03 -13.97
CA LEU A 28 -15.31 2.38 -12.91
C LEU A 28 -14.42 3.40 -12.20
N SER A 29 -14.25 3.21 -10.90
CA SER A 29 -13.24 3.94 -10.14
C SER A 29 -11.94 3.15 -10.07
N PHE A 30 -10.83 3.89 -10.00
CA PHE A 30 -9.45 3.40 -9.99
C PHE A 30 -8.73 3.92 -8.73
N GLY A 31 -7.59 3.31 -8.38
CA GLY A 31 -6.81 3.66 -7.18
C GLY A 31 -6.23 2.46 -6.43
N HIS A 32 -6.53 1.23 -6.86
CA HIS A 32 -6.04 -0.01 -6.24
C HIS A 32 -4.82 -0.54 -7.01
N SER A 33 -3.71 0.21 -6.95
CA SER A 33 -2.44 0.08 -7.71
C SER A 33 -2.34 0.93 -8.99
N TYR A 34 -3.43 1.08 -9.76
CA TYR A 34 -3.45 1.94 -10.95
C TYR A 34 -4.57 2.98 -10.85
N ASP A 35 -4.35 4.16 -11.42
CA ASP A 35 -5.26 5.32 -11.33
C ASP A 35 -6.12 5.52 -12.59
N ASN A 36 -5.99 4.65 -13.59
CA ASN A 36 -6.68 4.79 -14.86
C ASN A 36 -7.06 3.45 -15.50
N ALA A 37 -8.04 3.51 -16.41
CA ALA A 37 -8.59 2.35 -17.11
C ALA A 37 -7.59 1.63 -18.03
N LEU A 38 -6.62 2.37 -18.58
CA LEU A 38 -5.66 1.80 -19.53
C LEU A 38 -4.71 0.84 -18.84
N ASP A 39 -4.20 1.23 -17.67
CA ASP A 39 -3.26 0.43 -16.92
C ASP A 39 -3.93 -0.79 -16.28
N GLU A 40 -5.13 -0.64 -15.70
CA GLU A 40 -5.89 -1.82 -15.20
C GLU A 40 -6.27 -2.78 -16.34
N ALA A 41 -6.67 -2.27 -17.51
CA ALA A 41 -6.94 -3.13 -18.67
C ALA A 41 -5.69 -3.85 -19.14
N THR A 42 -4.53 -3.17 -19.12
CA THR A 42 -3.23 -3.78 -19.41
C THR A 42 -2.92 -4.90 -18.43
N GLN A 43 -3.05 -4.66 -17.13
CA GLN A 43 -2.82 -5.66 -16.08
C GLN A 43 -3.68 -6.91 -16.31
N LEU A 44 -5.00 -6.75 -16.52
CA LEU A 44 -5.92 -7.88 -16.70
C LEU A 44 -5.63 -8.67 -17.98
N VAL A 45 -5.23 -7.98 -19.06
CA VAL A 45 -4.82 -8.66 -20.31
C VAL A 45 -3.55 -9.46 -20.09
N LEU A 46 -2.49 -8.85 -19.53
CA LEU A 46 -1.21 -9.53 -19.32
C LEU A 46 -1.36 -10.72 -18.37
N HIS A 47 -2.15 -10.55 -17.29
CA HIS A 47 -2.47 -11.61 -16.35
C HIS A 47 -3.15 -12.81 -17.03
N ALA A 48 -4.22 -12.57 -17.79
CA ALA A 48 -4.94 -13.65 -18.49
C ALA A 48 -4.07 -14.38 -19.52
N LEU A 49 -3.09 -13.70 -20.10
CA LEU A 49 -2.15 -14.27 -21.07
C LEU A 49 -0.90 -14.87 -20.43
N HIS A 50 -0.78 -14.83 -19.10
CA HIS A 50 0.43 -15.24 -18.37
C HIS A 50 1.71 -14.53 -18.85
N LEU A 51 1.57 -13.25 -19.22
CA LEU A 51 2.66 -12.40 -19.68
C LEU A 51 3.20 -11.56 -18.51
N PRO A 52 4.49 -11.21 -18.53
CA PRO A 52 5.09 -10.40 -17.47
C PRO A 52 4.53 -8.96 -17.50
N HIS A 53 4.44 -8.33 -16.32
CA HIS A 53 3.88 -6.98 -16.16
C HIS A 53 4.69 -5.89 -16.90
N ASP A 54 5.98 -6.12 -17.12
CA ASP A 54 6.92 -5.24 -17.82
C ASP A 54 7.08 -5.61 -19.31
N LEU A 55 6.06 -6.27 -19.89
CA LEU A 55 6.08 -6.66 -21.31
C LEU A 55 6.36 -5.46 -22.22
N GLY A 56 7.45 -5.55 -22.98
CA GLY A 56 7.82 -4.49 -23.91
C GLY A 56 6.78 -4.24 -25.01
N PRO A 57 6.62 -2.98 -25.47
CA PRO A 57 5.57 -2.58 -26.43
C PRO A 57 5.66 -3.28 -27.79
N ALA A 58 6.82 -3.83 -28.15
CA ALA A 58 7.02 -4.61 -29.37
C ALA A 58 6.08 -5.83 -29.48
N TYR A 59 5.61 -6.37 -28.35
CA TYR A 59 4.68 -7.49 -28.32
C TYR A 59 3.21 -7.08 -28.43
N GLY A 60 2.89 -5.78 -28.40
CA GLY A 60 1.49 -5.30 -28.43
C GLY A 60 0.70 -5.75 -29.67
N GLY A 61 1.39 -5.94 -30.81
CA GLY A 61 0.81 -6.46 -32.05
C GLY A 61 0.73 -8.00 -32.13
N ALA A 62 1.16 -8.73 -31.09
CA ALA A 62 1.06 -10.18 -31.06
C ALA A 62 -0.40 -10.62 -31.08
N ARG A 63 -0.69 -11.66 -31.88
CA ARG A 63 -2.05 -12.19 -32.02
C ARG A 63 -2.40 -13.07 -30.83
N VAL A 64 -3.63 -12.94 -30.36
CA VAL A 64 -4.20 -13.82 -29.34
C VAL A 64 -5.03 -14.93 -29.97
N THR A 65 -5.01 -16.09 -29.35
CA THR A 65 -5.88 -17.22 -29.68
C THR A 65 -7.31 -16.97 -29.21
N THR A 66 -8.25 -17.78 -29.71
CA THR A 66 -9.66 -17.67 -29.29
C THR A 66 -9.86 -17.97 -27.79
N PRO A 67 -9.23 -19.01 -27.20
CA PRO A 67 -9.32 -19.26 -25.75
C PRO A 67 -8.76 -18.12 -24.90
N GLU A 68 -7.58 -17.59 -25.24
CA GLU A 68 -6.95 -16.45 -24.55
C GLU A 68 -7.87 -15.22 -24.56
N LYS A 69 -8.44 -14.90 -25.73
CA LYS A 69 -9.40 -13.81 -25.87
C LYS A 69 -10.60 -13.99 -24.96
N ALA A 70 -11.15 -15.21 -24.88
CA ALA A 70 -12.29 -15.50 -24.01
C ALA A 70 -11.96 -15.31 -22.52
N GLN A 71 -10.76 -15.68 -22.09
CA GLN A 71 -10.30 -15.47 -20.71
C GLN A 71 -10.18 -13.98 -20.36
N VAL A 72 -9.56 -13.19 -21.23
CA VAL A 72 -9.45 -11.73 -21.07
C VAL A 72 -10.83 -11.09 -20.97
N LEU A 73 -11.72 -11.41 -21.90
CA LEU A 73 -13.05 -10.83 -21.93
C LEU A 73 -13.89 -11.22 -20.71
N ALA A 74 -13.72 -12.44 -20.18
CA ALA A 74 -14.36 -12.86 -18.94
C ALA A 74 -13.87 -12.03 -17.75
N LEU A 75 -12.57 -11.74 -17.63
CA LEU A 75 -12.05 -10.84 -16.59
C LEU A 75 -12.60 -9.43 -16.71
N PHE A 76 -12.73 -8.89 -17.93
CA PHE A 76 -13.35 -7.57 -18.14
C PHE A 76 -14.81 -7.55 -17.70
N GLU A 77 -15.58 -8.61 -18.01
CA GLU A 77 -16.97 -8.72 -17.57
C GLU A 77 -17.07 -8.76 -16.05
N ARG A 78 -16.19 -9.53 -15.37
CA ARG A 78 -16.12 -9.54 -13.91
C ARG A 78 -15.74 -8.18 -13.33
N ARG A 79 -14.70 -7.53 -13.85
CA ARG A 79 -14.26 -6.19 -13.40
C ARG A 79 -15.38 -5.15 -13.51
N ILE A 80 -16.19 -5.22 -14.56
CA ILE A 80 -17.32 -4.31 -14.79
C ILE A 80 -18.52 -4.64 -13.89
N ALA A 81 -18.90 -5.93 -13.83
CA ALA A 81 -20.12 -6.35 -13.15
C ALA A 81 -19.97 -6.41 -11.62
N GLU A 82 -18.82 -6.91 -11.15
CA GLU A 82 -18.53 -7.12 -9.73
C GLU A 82 -17.86 -5.89 -9.09
N ARG A 83 -17.26 -5.00 -9.91
CA ARG A 83 -16.45 -3.86 -9.47
C ARG A 83 -15.31 -4.23 -8.50
N ILE A 84 -14.86 -5.49 -8.54
CA ILE A 84 -13.70 -5.94 -7.75
C ILE A 84 -12.43 -5.32 -8.34
N PRO A 85 -11.53 -4.75 -7.52
CA PRO A 85 -10.24 -4.24 -7.97
C PRO A 85 -9.46 -5.26 -8.82
N ALA A 86 -8.74 -4.79 -9.84
CA ALA A 86 -7.98 -5.67 -10.73
C ALA A 86 -6.99 -6.55 -9.96
N ALA A 87 -6.29 -5.99 -8.96
CA ALA A 87 -5.35 -6.72 -8.10
C ALA A 87 -5.98 -7.92 -7.36
N TYR A 88 -7.24 -7.81 -6.93
CA TYR A 88 -7.96 -8.93 -6.31
C TYR A 88 -8.49 -9.94 -7.32
N LEU A 89 -8.85 -9.49 -8.53
CA LEU A 89 -9.23 -10.39 -9.62
C LEU A 89 -8.06 -11.24 -10.11
N THR A 90 -6.86 -10.65 -10.20
CA THR A 90 -5.63 -11.34 -10.57
C THR A 90 -4.99 -12.09 -9.40
N GLY A 91 -5.32 -11.71 -8.17
CA GLY A 91 -4.72 -12.26 -6.96
C GLY A 91 -3.30 -11.74 -6.70
N GLU A 92 -2.87 -10.68 -7.39
CA GLU A 92 -1.51 -10.14 -7.32
C GLU A 92 -1.46 -8.61 -7.43
N ALA A 93 -0.51 -8.01 -6.72
CA ALA A 93 -0.17 -6.58 -6.78
C ALA A 93 1.35 -6.40 -6.76
N TRP A 94 1.83 -5.34 -7.41
CA TRP A 94 3.25 -5.00 -7.45
C TRP A 94 3.56 -3.87 -6.47
N PHE A 95 4.62 -4.03 -5.68
CA PHE A 95 5.08 -3.02 -4.73
C PHE A 95 6.60 -3.12 -4.58
N ALA A 96 7.31 -1.99 -4.71
CA ALA A 96 8.78 -1.94 -4.69
C ALA A 96 9.43 -3.02 -5.58
N GLY A 97 8.96 -3.17 -6.83
CA GLY A 97 9.47 -4.19 -7.76
C GLY A 97 9.13 -5.65 -7.44
N LEU A 98 8.41 -5.94 -6.35
CA LEU A 98 8.06 -7.29 -5.91
C LEU A 98 6.58 -7.61 -6.18
N SER A 99 6.29 -8.87 -6.53
CA SER A 99 4.93 -9.38 -6.77
C SER A 99 4.36 -10.03 -5.51
N PHE A 100 3.43 -9.33 -4.87
CA PHE A 100 2.70 -9.78 -3.69
C PHE A 100 1.40 -10.47 -4.10
N LYS A 101 1.02 -11.52 -3.38
CA LYS A 101 -0.35 -11.99 -3.36
C LYS A 101 -1.25 -10.89 -2.78
N SER A 102 -2.40 -10.67 -3.43
CA SER A 102 -3.37 -9.64 -3.07
C SER A 102 -4.79 -10.23 -3.04
N ASP A 103 -5.50 -10.07 -1.93
CA ASP A 103 -6.91 -10.44 -1.77
C ASP A 103 -7.56 -9.61 -0.65
N ALA A 104 -8.87 -9.77 -0.45
CA ALA A 104 -9.69 -8.93 0.44
C ALA A 104 -9.33 -8.98 1.94
N ARG A 105 -8.32 -9.77 2.35
CA ARG A 105 -7.84 -9.82 3.74
C ARG A 105 -7.05 -8.57 4.15
N ALA A 106 -6.49 -7.83 3.20
CA ALA A 106 -5.74 -6.59 3.44
C ALA A 106 -5.86 -5.62 2.25
N LEU A 107 -5.50 -4.34 2.45
CA LEU A 107 -5.48 -3.34 1.37
C LEU A 107 -4.53 -3.77 0.24
N VAL A 108 -4.88 -3.36 -0.98
CA VAL A 108 -4.02 -3.51 -2.15
C VAL A 108 -2.76 -2.66 -1.95
N PRO A 109 -1.53 -3.24 -2.03
CA PRO A 109 -0.28 -2.49 -1.97
C PRO A 109 -0.22 -1.35 -2.99
N ARG A 110 -0.09 -0.12 -2.49
CA ARG A 110 -0.06 1.11 -3.31
C ARG A 110 0.67 2.30 -2.68
N SER A 111 1.34 2.10 -1.54
CA SER A 111 2.00 3.19 -0.83
C SER A 111 3.23 3.70 -1.60
N PRO A 112 3.45 5.02 -1.66
CA PRO A 112 4.67 5.60 -2.23
C PRO A 112 5.93 5.33 -1.38
N ILE A 113 5.78 4.77 -0.17
CA ILE A 113 6.90 4.26 0.66
C ILE A 113 7.76 3.25 -0.12
N ALA A 114 7.21 2.58 -1.15
CA ALA A 114 8.00 1.77 -2.07
C ALA A 114 9.25 2.51 -2.61
N GLU A 115 9.12 3.77 -3.02
CA GLU A 115 10.25 4.56 -3.53
C GLU A 115 11.30 4.81 -2.43
N LEU A 116 10.87 4.97 -1.17
CA LEU A 116 11.77 5.14 -0.03
C LEU A 116 12.55 3.86 0.27
N ILE A 117 11.88 2.71 0.22
CA ILE A 117 12.53 1.41 0.41
C ILE A 117 13.59 1.19 -0.67
N GLU A 118 13.25 1.43 -1.94
CA GLU A 118 14.18 1.30 -3.07
C GLU A 118 15.37 2.27 -2.99
N ALA A 119 15.15 3.46 -2.41
CA ALA A 119 16.19 4.46 -2.17
C ALA A 119 16.96 4.26 -0.86
N GLY A 120 16.68 3.21 -0.08
CA GLY A 120 17.32 2.96 1.20
C GLY A 120 16.99 3.99 2.29
N PHE A 121 15.83 4.65 2.19
CA PHE A 121 15.36 5.71 3.08
C PHE A 121 16.32 6.92 3.19
N GLU A 122 17.12 7.17 2.15
CA GLU A 122 17.96 8.38 2.06
C GLU A 122 17.18 9.57 1.45
N PRO A 123 17.45 10.81 1.90
CA PRO A 123 18.53 11.24 2.79
C PRO A 123 18.20 11.14 4.31
N TRP A 124 17.04 10.60 4.68
CA TRP A 124 16.55 10.66 6.06
C TRP A 124 17.35 9.76 7.00
N LEU A 125 17.75 8.55 6.58
CA LEU A 125 18.65 7.74 7.40
C LEU A 125 20.04 8.38 7.52
N ALA A 126 20.51 9.15 6.53
CA ALA A 126 21.77 9.86 6.56
C ALA A 126 22.97 8.95 6.89
N GLY A 127 22.97 7.73 6.35
CA GLY A 127 23.99 6.71 6.60
C GLY A 127 23.92 6.04 7.99
N ARG A 128 22.83 6.23 8.76
CA ARG A 128 22.60 5.49 10.00
C ARG A 128 22.47 3.99 9.70
N GLU A 129 23.16 3.18 10.50
CA GLU A 129 22.97 1.73 10.46
C GLU A 129 21.62 1.37 11.08
N VAL A 130 20.84 0.54 10.38
CA VAL A 130 19.58 -0.01 10.87
C VAL A 130 19.79 -1.51 11.06
N SER A 131 19.56 -1.99 12.28
CA SER A 131 19.61 -3.41 12.60
C SER A 131 18.21 -3.99 12.80
N ARG A 132 17.30 -3.17 13.35
CA ARG A 132 15.90 -3.49 13.60
C ARG A 132 15.01 -2.41 13.01
N ALA A 133 14.12 -2.85 12.12
CA ALA A 133 13.05 -2.03 11.59
C ALA A 133 11.68 -2.58 12.01
N LEU A 134 10.69 -1.70 12.09
CA LEU A 134 9.30 -2.04 12.36
C LEU A 134 8.42 -1.53 11.22
N ASP A 135 7.58 -2.40 10.67
CA ASP A 135 6.42 -2.04 9.86
C ASP A 135 5.16 -2.15 10.72
N LEU A 136 4.58 -1.00 11.06
CA LEU A 136 3.38 -0.91 11.89
C LEU A 136 2.14 -0.76 11.00
N CYS A 137 1.11 -1.57 11.26
CA CYS A 137 -0.06 -1.73 10.38
C CYS A 137 0.31 -2.40 9.04
N THR A 138 1.02 -3.54 9.12
CA THR A 138 1.69 -4.16 7.98
C THR A 138 0.76 -4.68 6.87
N GLY A 139 -0.52 -4.93 7.18
CA GLY A 139 -1.49 -5.45 6.24
C GLY A 139 -1.02 -6.74 5.56
N SER A 140 -0.81 -6.70 4.25
CA SER A 140 -0.34 -7.83 3.44
C SER A 140 1.16 -8.14 3.60
N GLY A 141 1.87 -7.40 4.46
CA GLY A 141 3.31 -7.53 4.69
C GLY A 141 4.18 -6.76 3.69
N CYS A 142 3.58 -5.96 2.80
CA CYS A 142 4.32 -5.44 1.64
C CYS A 142 5.47 -4.50 1.99
N ILE A 143 5.27 -3.61 2.97
CA ILE A 143 6.32 -2.70 3.45
C ILE A 143 7.40 -3.50 4.19
N ALA A 144 7.03 -4.34 5.17
CA ALA A 144 7.98 -5.16 5.92
C ALA A 144 8.85 -6.07 5.03
N ILE A 145 8.21 -6.79 4.11
CA ILE A 145 8.88 -7.73 3.21
C ILE A 145 9.79 -6.99 2.23
N ALA A 146 9.35 -5.85 1.69
CA ALA A 146 10.20 -5.04 0.83
C ALA A 146 11.40 -4.47 1.61
N MET A 147 11.21 -3.96 2.84
CA MET A 147 12.32 -3.52 3.68
C MET A 147 13.34 -4.65 3.90
N GLY A 148 12.88 -5.85 4.24
CA GLY A 148 13.74 -7.01 4.45
C GLY A 148 14.41 -7.51 3.16
N HIS A 149 13.75 -7.39 2.01
CA HIS A 149 14.29 -7.77 0.70
C HIS A 149 15.45 -6.86 0.26
N TYR A 150 15.25 -5.54 0.35
CA TYR A 150 16.26 -4.56 -0.05
C TYR A 150 17.37 -4.40 0.99
N ASN A 151 17.13 -4.83 2.24
CA ASN A 151 18.11 -4.78 3.32
C ASN A 151 18.21 -6.14 4.05
N PRO A 152 18.92 -7.14 3.48
CA PRO A 152 18.98 -8.49 4.02
C PRO A 152 19.55 -8.62 5.44
N ASP A 153 20.36 -7.64 5.87
CA ASP A 153 20.96 -7.60 7.19
C ASP A 153 20.03 -7.03 8.28
N TRP A 154 18.87 -6.47 7.90
CA TRP A 154 17.89 -5.93 8.83
C TRP A 154 17.00 -7.05 9.38
N GLN A 155 16.70 -7.01 10.67
CA GLN A 155 15.59 -7.74 11.26
C GLN A 155 14.35 -6.85 11.22
N VAL A 156 13.31 -7.29 10.51
CA VAL A 156 12.09 -6.50 10.35
C VAL A 156 10.95 -7.14 11.13
N ASP A 157 10.32 -6.40 12.03
CA ASP A 157 9.06 -6.81 12.65
C ASP A 157 7.90 -6.23 11.85
N ALA A 158 6.91 -7.05 11.55
CA ALA A 158 5.71 -6.70 10.81
C ALA A 158 4.49 -6.89 11.71
N VAL A 159 3.83 -5.79 12.05
CA VAL A 159 2.78 -5.77 13.07
C VAL A 159 1.42 -5.43 12.48
N ASP A 160 0.42 -6.24 12.78
CA ASP A 160 -0.98 -5.94 12.48
C ASP A 160 -1.91 -6.44 13.60
N ILE A 161 -3.08 -5.83 13.70
CA ILE A 161 -4.14 -6.25 14.62
C ILE A 161 -4.97 -7.40 14.04
N SER A 162 -5.02 -7.50 12.70
CA SER A 162 -5.84 -8.46 11.95
C SER A 162 -5.13 -9.79 11.75
N ASP A 163 -5.74 -10.88 12.25
CA ASP A 163 -5.27 -12.25 11.97
C ASP A 163 -5.31 -12.56 10.48
N ASP A 164 -6.32 -12.06 9.76
CA ASP A 164 -6.51 -12.31 8.33
C ASP A 164 -5.41 -11.62 7.51
N ALA A 165 -5.06 -10.38 7.88
CA ALA A 165 -3.96 -9.66 7.24
C ALA A 165 -2.63 -10.37 7.49
N LEU A 166 -2.34 -10.78 8.73
CA LEU A 166 -1.14 -11.55 9.07
C LEU A 166 -1.07 -12.91 8.38
N ALA A 167 -2.21 -13.56 8.15
CA ALA A 167 -2.25 -14.79 7.35
C ALA A 167 -1.84 -14.54 5.89
N LEU A 168 -2.32 -13.45 5.28
CA LEU A 168 -1.87 -13.03 3.94
C LEU A 168 -0.39 -12.63 3.94
N ALA A 169 0.07 -11.89 4.95
CA ALA A 169 1.48 -11.54 5.12
C ALA A 169 2.38 -12.78 5.26
N ALA A 170 1.91 -13.84 5.95
CA ALA A 170 2.65 -15.10 6.05
C ALA A 170 2.80 -15.81 4.70
N GLU A 171 1.74 -15.80 3.88
CA GLU A 171 1.80 -16.33 2.51
C GLU A 171 2.76 -15.53 1.63
N ASN A 172 2.74 -14.20 1.73
CA ASN A 172 3.67 -13.32 1.02
C ASN A 172 5.12 -13.49 1.47
N LYS A 173 5.34 -13.58 2.78
CA LYS A 173 6.65 -13.85 3.37
C LYS A 173 7.23 -15.16 2.81
N ALA A 174 6.42 -16.23 2.79
CA ALA A 174 6.83 -17.51 2.24
C ALA A 174 7.09 -17.45 0.72
N ARG A 175 6.24 -16.74 -0.04
CA ARG A 175 6.37 -16.54 -1.49
C ARG A 175 7.67 -15.81 -1.86
N LEU A 176 8.06 -14.81 -1.07
CA LEU A 176 9.21 -13.93 -1.34
C LEU A 176 10.47 -14.28 -0.54
N LEU A 177 10.45 -15.38 0.22
CA LEU A 177 11.58 -15.89 1.02
C LEU A 177 12.15 -14.85 2.01
N ALA A 178 11.27 -14.06 2.62
CA ALA A 178 11.65 -12.98 3.53
C ALA A 178 11.89 -13.49 4.96
N ASP A 179 12.92 -14.32 5.14
CA ASP A 179 13.21 -15.00 6.41
C ASP A 179 13.56 -14.04 7.56
N ASN A 180 14.05 -12.85 7.24
CA ASN A 180 14.37 -11.78 8.18
C ASN A 180 13.15 -10.94 8.63
N VAL A 181 11.93 -11.34 8.25
CA VAL A 181 10.68 -10.70 8.67
C VAL A 181 9.96 -11.54 9.75
N GLU A 182 9.69 -10.96 10.92
CA GLU A 182 8.89 -11.57 11.99
C GLU A 182 7.47 -10.98 11.98
N LEU A 183 6.45 -11.83 11.90
CA LEU A 183 5.05 -11.40 11.95
C LEU A 183 4.55 -11.40 13.41
N VAL A 184 3.98 -10.30 13.87
CA VAL A 184 3.54 -10.13 15.25
C VAL A 184 2.11 -9.58 15.28
N LYS A 185 1.20 -10.31 15.93
CA LYS A 185 -0.14 -9.79 16.22
C LYS A 185 -0.09 -8.78 17.36
N SER A 186 -0.48 -7.54 17.08
CA SER A 186 -0.50 -6.47 18.08
C SER A 186 -1.46 -5.34 17.68
N ASP A 187 -2.09 -4.73 18.67
CA ASP A 187 -2.74 -3.43 18.51
C ASP A 187 -1.68 -2.34 18.67
N LEU A 188 -1.30 -1.74 17.54
CA LEU A 188 -0.16 -0.83 17.44
C LEU A 188 1.07 -1.43 18.17
N PHE A 189 1.58 -0.76 19.21
CA PHE A 189 2.78 -1.15 19.93
C PHE A 189 2.56 -2.19 21.06
N ALA A 190 1.31 -2.52 21.41
CA ALA A 190 0.97 -3.22 22.66
C ALA A 190 1.63 -4.62 22.80
N GLY A 191 1.81 -5.35 21.70
CA GLY A 191 2.39 -6.69 21.66
C GLY A 191 3.90 -6.74 21.47
N LEU A 192 4.59 -5.59 21.40
CA LEU A 192 6.03 -5.53 21.08
C LEU A 192 6.94 -5.76 22.29
N GLY A 193 6.41 -5.83 23.52
CA GLY A 193 7.19 -6.24 24.71
C GLY A 193 8.43 -5.40 25.00
N GLY A 194 8.43 -4.11 24.65
CA GLY A 194 9.55 -3.19 24.87
C GLY A 194 10.68 -3.28 23.84
N ARG A 195 10.48 -3.97 22.70
CA ARG A 195 11.38 -3.92 21.55
C ARG A 195 11.58 -2.47 21.09
N ARG A 196 12.81 -2.16 20.68
CA ARG A 196 13.21 -0.87 20.11
C ARG A 196 13.76 -1.03 18.69
N TYR A 197 13.61 0.01 17.90
CA TYR A 197 13.89 0.03 16.46
C TYR A 197 14.67 1.29 16.10
N GLU A 198 15.59 1.15 15.15
CA GLU A 198 16.26 2.30 14.53
C GLU A 198 15.35 2.97 13.48
N LEU A 199 14.44 2.20 12.88
CA LEU A 199 13.47 2.68 11.91
C LEU A 199 12.09 2.11 12.22
N ILE A 200 11.09 2.99 12.33
CA ILE A 200 9.67 2.62 12.30
C ILE A 200 9.08 3.19 11.02
N VAL A 201 8.42 2.34 10.24
CA VAL A 201 7.67 2.71 9.05
C VAL A 201 6.23 2.32 9.26
N THR A 202 5.30 3.17 8.85
CA THR A 202 3.88 2.87 9.01
C THR A 202 3.05 3.54 7.92
N ASN A 203 2.06 2.78 7.44
CA ASN A 203 0.95 3.30 6.66
C ASN A 203 -0.36 2.97 7.40
N PRO A 204 -0.68 3.70 8.49
CA PRO A 204 -1.89 3.47 9.24
C PRO A 204 -3.11 3.92 8.44
N PRO A 205 -4.33 3.43 8.76
CA PRO A 205 -5.56 4.05 8.29
C PRO A 205 -5.56 5.56 8.55
N TYR A 206 -5.88 6.34 7.53
CA TYR A 206 -5.97 7.81 7.59
C TYR A 206 -7.19 8.39 6.88
N VAL A 207 -8.04 7.58 6.26
CA VAL A 207 -9.22 8.08 5.52
C VAL A 207 -10.30 8.50 6.51
N THR A 208 -10.78 9.74 6.40
CA THR A 208 -11.79 10.26 7.33
C THR A 208 -13.10 9.48 7.24
N HIS A 209 -13.94 9.57 8.27
CA HIS A 209 -15.28 8.96 8.21
C HIS A 209 -16.10 9.46 7.03
N ALA A 210 -16.05 10.77 6.75
CA ALA A 210 -16.81 11.37 5.65
C ALA A 210 -16.31 10.89 4.28
N GLU A 211 -15.00 10.76 4.10
CA GLU A 211 -14.41 10.24 2.86
C GLU A 211 -14.71 8.75 2.70
N THR A 212 -14.56 7.95 3.76
CA THR A 212 -14.87 6.51 3.74
C THR A 212 -16.32 6.27 3.34
N ASP A 213 -17.26 7.07 3.88
CA ASP A 213 -18.69 6.98 3.54
C ASP A 213 -19.00 7.40 2.08
N ALA A 214 -18.11 8.18 1.47
CA ALA A 214 -18.20 8.66 0.10
C ALA A 214 -17.40 7.81 -0.90
N LEU A 215 -16.68 6.77 -0.45
CA LEU A 215 -15.83 5.96 -1.32
C LEU A 215 -16.64 5.24 -2.41
N PRO A 216 -16.10 5.14 -3.63
CA PRO A 216 -16.71 4.36 -4.70
C PRO A 216 -16.89 2.88 -4.34
N PRO A 217 -17.81 2.17 -5.03
CA PRO A 217 -18.10 0.75 -4.76
C PRO A 217 -16.88 -0.17 -4.79
N GLU A 218 -15.85 0.15 -5.59
CA GLU A 218 -14.61 -0.60 -5.69
C GLU A 218 -13.88 -0.73 -4.34
N TYR A 219 -13.90 0.32 -3.51
CA TYR A 219 -13.24 0.34 -2.20
C TYR A 219 -13.99 -0.47 -1.13
N ALA A 220 -15.26 -0.79 -1.36
CA ALA A 220 -16.03 -1.65 -0.44
C ALA A 220 -15.52 -3.10 -0.41
N HIS A 221 -14.62 -3.47 -1.33
CA HIS A 221 -13.92 -4.76 -1.33
C HIS A 221 -12.68 -4.78 -0.45
N GLU A 222 -12.16 -3.63 -0.02
CA GLU A 222 -11.07 -3.54 0.94
C GLU A 222 -11.60 -3.57 2.39
N PRO A 223 -10.84 -4.10 3.36
CA PRO A 223 -11.27 -4.13 4.74
C PRO A 223 -11.36 -2.71 5.32
N GLU A 224 -12.54 -2.34 5.83
CA GLU A 224 -12.80 -1.03 6.42
C GLU A 224 -11.83 -0.66 7.55
N LEU A 225 -11.39 -1.66 8.33
CA LEU A 225 -10.39 -1.52 9.39
C LEU A 225 -9.07 -0.92 8.90
N GLY A 226 -8.72 -1.15 7.63
CA GLY A 226 -7.51 -0.62 7.00
C GLY A 226 -7.67 0.75 6.36
N LEU A 227 -8.89 1.31 6.32
CA LEU A 227 -9.17 2.60 5.67
C LEU A 227 -9.57 3.68 6.68
N ARG A 228 -10.57 3.38 7.52
CA ARG A 228 -11.29 4.39 8.30
C ARG A 228 -10.50 4.87 9.51
N ALA A 229 -10.31 6.18 9.62
CA ALA A 229 -9.66 6.85 10.75
C ALA A 229 -10.35 8.17 11.11
N GLY A 230 -11.10 8.16 12.21
CA GLY A 230 -11.63 9.37 12.85
C GLY A 230 -12.32 10.40 11.95
N VAL A 231 -12.44 11.61 12.50
CA VAL A 231 -13.04 12.76 11.80
C VAL A 231 -12.05 13.44 10.85
N ASP A 232 -10.78 13.47 11.23
CA ASP A 232 -9.69 14.14 10.51
C ASP A 232 -8.57 13.20 10.06
N GLY A 233 -8.74 11.88 10.18
CA GLY A 233 -7.76 10.89 9.74
C GLY A 233 -6.61 10.65 10.72
N LEU A 234 -6.59 11.31 11.88
CA LEU A 234 -5.39 11.37 12.73
C LEU A 234 -5.46 10.51 14.00
N ASP A 235 -6.57 9.81 14.25
CA ASP A 235 -6.77 9.03 15.49
C ASP A 235 -5.64 8.00 15.73
N LEU A 236 -5.22 7.29 14.68
CA LEU A 236 -4.11 6.33 14.77
C LEU A 236 -2.75 7.02 14.69
N ALA A 237 -2.57 8.00 13.79
CA ALA A 237 -1.33 8.75 13.67
C ALA A 237 -0.92 9.40 15.01
N LEU A 238 -1.86 9.99 15.76
CA LEU A 238 -1.60 10.60 17.06
C LEU A 238 -1.22 9.56 18.13
N LYS A 239 -1.85 8.39 18.14
CA LYS A 239 -1.45 7.27 19.03
C LYS A 239 -0.05 6.79 18.69
N ILE A 240 0.28 6.70 17.40
CA ILE A 240 1.60 6.29 16.92
C ILE A 240 2.66 7.30 17.34
N LEU A 241 2.44 8.58 17.07
CA LEU A 241 3.35 9.67 17.46
C LEU A 241 3.56 9.72 18.98
N ARG A 242 2.52 9.43 19.78
CA ARG A 242 2.61 9.35 21.24
C ARG A 242 3.49 8.18 21.70
N ASP A 243 3.28 6.98 21.14
CA ASP A 243 3.90 5.75 21.66
C ASP A 243 5.28 5.46 21.03
N ALA A 244 5.54 5.94 19.82
CA ALA A 244 6.79 5.70 19.09
C ALA A 244 8.06 6.03 19.89
N PRO A 245 8.17 7.11 20.70
CA PRO A 245 9.35 7.38 21.54
C PRO A 245 9.77 6.24 22.49
N ALA A 246 8.82 5.42 22.94
CA ALA A 246 9.13 4.27 23.79
C ALA A 246 9.74 3.10 23.01
N HIS A 247 9.58 3.09 21.69
CA HIS A 247 9.97 2.04 20.75
C HIS A 247 11.05 2.46 19.74
N LEU A 248 11.40 3.74 19.67
CA LEU A 248 12.55 4.19 18.88
C LEU A 248 13.84 4.08 19.70
N SER A 249 14.97 3.87 19.03
CA SER A 249 16.29 4.16 19.59
C SER A 249 16.46 5.68 19.78
N GLU A 250 17.53 6.11 20.45
CA GLU A 250 17.79 7.53 20.73
C GLU A 250 17.85 8.37 19.44
N ASP A 251 18.52 7.82 18.42
CA ASP A 251 18.61 8.37 17.06
C ASP A 251 17.65 7.65 16.09
N GLY A 252 16.51 7.17 16.58
CA GLY A 252 15.55 6.43 15.77
C GLY A 252 14.71 7.35 14.88
N LEU A 253 14.32 6.82 13.72
CA LEU A 253 13.51 7.54 12.73
C LEU A 253 12.10 6.92 12.63
N LEU A 254 11.07 7.78 12.57
CA LEU A 254 9.72 7.39 12.18
C LEU A 254 9.40 7.93 10.78
N ILE A 255 8.98 7.04 9.88
CA ILE A 255 8.34 7.36 8.60
C ILE A 255 6.86 7.01 8.71
N CYS A 256 5.98 7.96 8.45
CA CYS A 256 4.53 7.76 8.61
C CYS A 256 3.78 8.38 7.42
N GLU A 257 2.86 7.60 6.85
CA GLU A 257 1.90 8.05 5.85
C GLU A 257 0.61 8.52 6.53
N VAL A 258 0.15 9.71 6.17
CA VAL A 258 -1.14 10.30 6.61
C VAL A 258 -1.96 10.83 5.43
N GLY A 259 -1.46 10.72 4.20
CA GLY A 259 -2.16 11.16 2.99
C GLY A 259 -2.70 12.59 3.10
N GLU A 260 -3.98 12.77 2.76
CA GLU A 260 -4.67 14.08 2.79
C GLU A 260 -4.78 14.69 4.21
N SER A 261 -4.59 13.90 5.27
CA SER A 261 -4.60 14.37 6.66
C SER A 261 -3.36 15.17 7.06
N GLU A 262 -2.37 15.31 6.17
CA GLU A 262 -1.20 16.20 6.35
C GLU A 262 -1.62 17.60 6.84
N ARG A 263 -2.60 18.23 6.18
CA ARG A 263 -3.01 19.60 6.53
C ARG A 263 -3.58 19.69 7.95
N ALA A 264 -4.33 18.66 8.36
CA ALA A 264 -4.88 18.58 9.71
C ALA A 264 -3.76 18.35 10.74
N LEU A 265 -2.76 17.51 10.41
CA LEU A 265 -1.65 17.22 11.30
C LEU A 265 -0.80 18.47 11.58
N VAL A 266 -0.43 19.21 10.52
CA VAL A 266 0.33 20.45 10.62
C VAL A 266 -0.42 21.52 11.42
N GLN A 267 -1.76 21.57 11.31
CA GLN A 267 -2.58 22.50 12.10
C GLN A 267 -2.64 22.12 13.59
N LEU A 268 -2.64 20.82 13.92
CA LEU A 268 -2.71 20.33 15.30
C LEU A 268 -1.38 20.41 16.04
N LEU A 269 -0.28 20.19 15.33
CA LEU A 269 1.09 20.12 15.83
C LEU A 269 2.05 21.04 15.05
N PRO A 270 1.79 22.36 14.96
CA PRO A 270 2.62 23.29 14.19
C PRO A 270 4.05 23.45 14.73
N GLU A 271 4.29 23.06 15.98
CA GLU A 271 5.60 23.10 16.63
C GLU A 271 6.48 21.88 16.37
N VAL A 272 5.92 20.79 15.82
CA VAL A 272 6.67 19.58 15.51
C VAL A 272 7.27 19.70 14.11
N GLU A 273 8.59 19.58 14.02
CA GLU A 273 9.32 19.63 12.75
C GLU A 273 9.17 18.30 11.99
N PHE A 274 8.09 18.18 11.23
CA PHE A 274 7.90 17.08 10.27
C PHE A 274 8.68 17.37 8.98
N ALA A 275 9.56 16.45 8.60
CA ALA A 275 10.24 16.50 7.30
C ALA A 275 9.37 15.79 6.25
N TRP A 276 8.57 16.56 5.52
CA TRP A 276 7.69 16.05 4.47
C TRP A 276 8.48 15.54 3.27
N VAL A 277 8.17 14.32 2.84
CA VAL A 277 8.83 13.63 1.75
C VAL A 277 8.25 14.10 0.41
N GLU A 278 9.13 14.49 -0.51
CA GLU A 278 8.77 14.81 -1.89
C GLU A 278 9.07 13.64 -2.82
N PHE A 279 8.03 13.13 -3.50
CA PHE A 279 8.16 12.10 -4.53
C PHE A 279 8.16 12.75 -5.92
N LYS A 280 8.43 11.94 -6.96
CA LYS A 280 8.41 12.42 -8.36
C LYS A 280 7.08 13.03 -8.78
N VAL A 281 5.99 12.56 -8.17
CA VAL A 281 4.62 13.02 -8.41
C VAL A 281 4.16 14.13 -7.45
N GLY A 282 5.02 14.55 -6.52
CA GLY A 282 4.73 15.58 -5.51
C GLY A 282 4.71 15.06 -4.08
N GLN A 283 4.24 15.90 -3.15
CA GLN A 283 3.99 15.51 -1.76
C GLN A 283 2.77 14.59 -1.69
N MET A 284 2.86 13.53 -0.88
CA MET A 284 1.82 12.50 -0.74
C MET A 284 1.44 12.23 0.72
N GLY A 285 1.66 13.21 1.61
CA GLY A 285 1.33 13.06 3.02
C GLY A 285 2.22 12.04 3.75
N ILE A 286 3.48 11.89 3.35
CA ILE A 286 4.46 11.09 4.09
C ILE A 286 5.46 12.03 4.74
N PHE A 287 5.71 11.83 6.03
CA PHE A 287 6.73 12.57 6.75
C PHE A 287 7.75 11.64 7.40
N ALA A 288 8.93 12.19 7.60
CA ALA A 288 9.97 11.69 8.48
C ALA A 288 10.02 12.55 9.75
N VAL A 289 10.18 11.93 10.92
CA VAL A 289 10.36 12.62 12.19
C VAL A 289 11.32 11.86 13.10
N GLU A 290 12.25 12.59 13.70
CA GLU A 290 13.24 12.04 14.62
C GLU A 290 12.63 11.72 15.99
N ALA A 291 13.14 10.67 16.65
CA ALA A 291 12.74 10.31 18.00
C ALA A 291 12.87 11.50 18.98
N SER A 292 13.92 12.31 18.85
CA SER A 292 14.17 13.47 19.69
C SER A 292 13.08 14.54 19.58
N ALA A 293 12.54 14.78 18.37
CA ALA A 293 11.43 15.70 18.16
C ALA A 293 10.15 15.17 18.82
N LEU A 294 9.86 13.87 18.66
CA LEU A 294 8.71 13.25 19.33
C LEU A 294 8.81 13.33 20.85
N VAL A 295 9.99 13.10 21.42
CA VAL A 295 10.24 13.25 22.86
C VAL A 295 10.04 14.69 23.32
N ALA A 296 10.58 15.67 22.59
CA ALA A 296 10.48 17.09 22.93
C ALA A 296 9.01 17.57 22.98
N HIS A 297 8.15 17.04 22.11
CA HIS A 297 6.74 17.43 21.98
C HIS A 297 5.76 16.40 22.57
N HIS A 298 6.25 15.35 23.25
CA HIS A 298 5.45 14.21 23.68
C HIS A 298 4.25 14.61 24.54
N ALA A 299 4.39 15.57 25.47
CA ALA A 299 3.30 15.99 26.34
C ALA A 299 2.08 16.49 25.54
N ARG A 300 2.33 17.32 24.52
CA ARG A 300 1.28 17.85 23.64
C ARG A 300 0.66 16.75 22.78
N ILE A 301 1.49 15.89 22.21
CA ILE A 301 1.04 14.76 21.38
C ILE A 301 0.16 13.81 22.22
N ALA A 302 0.57 13.52 23.45
CA ALA A 302 -0.18 12.67 24.39
C ALA A 302 -1.53 13.26 24.77
N ASP A 303 -1.60 14.57 25.05
CA ASP A 303 -2.85 15.27 25.34
C ASP A 303 -3.83 15.21 24.15
N LEU A 304 -3.32 15.42 22.93
CA LEU A 304 -4.11 15.31 21.70
C LEU A 304 -4.60 13.87 21.48
N ALA A 305 -3.72 12.88 21.62
CA ALA A 305 -4.08 11.47 21.46
C ALA A 305 -5.10 11.00 22.50
N ALA A 306 -5.07 11.52 23.73
CA ALA A 306 -6.04 11.20 24.78
C ALA A 306 -7.43 11.84 24.55
N SER A 307 -7.51 12.86 23.68
CA SER A 307 -8.75 13.55 23.33
C SER A 307 -9.52 12.90 22.17
N ARG A 308 -8.99 11.81 21.60
CA ARG A 308 -9.57 11.04 20.48
C ARG A 308 -10.12 9.70 20.94
#